data_AF-A0AAW2Y504-F1
#
_entry.id   AF-A0AAW2Y504-F1
#
_cell.length_a   1.000
_cell.length_b   1.000
_cell.length_c   1.000
_cell.angle_alpha   90.00
_cell.angle_beta   90.00
_cell.angle_gamma   90.00
#
_symmetry.space_group_name_H-M   'P 1'
#
loop_
_entity.id
_entity.type
_entity.pdbx_description
1 polymer ?
#
loop_
_entity_poly.entity_id
_entity_poly.type
_entity_poly.pdbx_seq_one_letter_code
_entity_poly.pdbx_strand_id
1 'polypeptide(L)'
;METETRKAELEMKLSTNLVRRKEELEAVKLSAETEMLQAEAELKRQELMDANLLVDQLTEKLKNVTENINQRNKELEDIKVEKDNLKKIKELISVLDMRKDESIERTFKGVAKHFREVFSELVQGGHGFLVMMKKK
;
A
#
# COMPACT_ATOMS: atom_id res chain seq x y z
N MET A 1 -59.10 66.40 43.07
CA MET A 1 -59.04 65.20 43.92
C MET A 1 -59.46 63.94 43.17
N GLU A 2 -60.73 63.55 43.04
CA GLU A 2 -61.11 62.22 42.49
C GLU A 2 -60.60 61.94 41.06
N THR A 3 -60.57 62.95 40.20
CA THR A 3 -60.02 62.86 38.83
C THR A 3 -58.49 62.73 38.80
N GLU A 4 -57.79 63.35 39.75
CA GLU A 4 -56.33 63.26 39.88
C GLU A 4 -55.93 61.90 40.44
N THR A 5 -56.69 61.35 41.39
CA THR A 5 -56.46 59.99 41.91
C THR A 5 -56.62 58.96 40.79
N ARG A 6 -57.66 59.09 39.97
CA ARG A 6 -57.91 58.18 38.84
C ARG A 6 -56.83 58.29 37.75
N LYS A 7 -56.31 59.50 37.51
CA LYS A 7 -55.17 59.71 36.60
C LYS A 7 -53.91 59.04 37.14
N ALA A 8 -53.59 59.24 38.42
CA ALA A 8 -52.42 58.64 39.06
C ALA A 8 -52.49 57.09 39.05
N GLU A 9 -53.68 56.51 39.29
CA GLU A 9 -53.88 55.07 39.20
C GLU A 9 -53.68 54.52 37.78
N LEU A 10 -54.16 55.23 36.77
CA LEU A 10 -53.98 54.84 35.37
C LEU A 10 -52.52 54.95 34.93
N GLU A 11 -51.81 56.00 35.35
CA GLU A 11 -50.39 56.19 35.12
C GLU A 11 -49.56 55.08 35.78
N MET A 12 -49.87 54.72 37.03
CA MET A 12 -49.23 53.60 37.72
C MET A 12 -49.48 52.28 36.99
N LYS A 13 -50.73 51.98 36.63
CA LYS A 13 -51.08 50.74 35.88
C LYS A 13 -50.37 50.67 34.53
N LEU A 14 -50.31 51.78 33.80
CA LEU A 14 -49.60 51.86 32.53
C LEU A 14 -48.10 51.63 32.73
N SER A 15 -47.48 52.30 33.71
CA SER A 15 -46.06 52.14 34.02
C SER A 15 -45.71 50.71 34.40
N THR A 16 -46.48 50.07 35.27
CA THR A 16 -46.28 48.66 35.65
C THR A 16 -46.42 47.73 34.44
N ASN A 17 -47.41 47.99 33.57
CA ASN A 17 -47.60 47.18 32.37
C ASN A 17 -46.42 47.31 31.39
N LEU A 18 -45.91 48.52 31.17
CA LEU A 18 -44.77 48.78 30.28
C LEU A 18 -43.49 48.10 30.79
N VAL A 19 -43.21 48.17 32.09
CA VAL A 19 -42.05 47.48 32.69
C VAL A 19 -42.16 45.97 32.51
N ARG A 20 -43.31 45.38 32.86
CA ARG A 20 -43.55 43.94 32.66
C ARG A 20 -43.37 43.53 31.20
N ARG A 21 -43.91 44.31 30.27
CA ARG A 21 -43.78 44.03 28.82
C ARG A 21 -42.34 44.11 28.34
N LYS A 22 -41.56 45.06 28.86
CA LYS A 22 -40.12 45.17 28.56
C LYS A 22 -39.36 43.94 29.06
N GLU A 23 -39.64 43.47 30.28
CA GLU A 23 -39.03 42.27 30.84
C GLU A 23 -39.42 41.01 30.05
N GLU A 24 -40.70 40.88 29.67
CA GLU A 24 -41.20 39.79 28.80
C GLU A 24 -40.45 39.77 27.44
N LEU A 25 -40.27 40.93 26.81
CA LEU A 25 -39.55 41.07 25.54
C LEU A 25 -38.06 40.70 25.64
N GLU A 26 -37.37 41.16 26.68
CA GLU A 26 -35.96 40.79 26.92
C GLU A 26 -35.80 39.29 27.19
N ALA A 27 -36.72 38.69 27.96
CA ALA A 27 -36.72 37.25 28.19
C ALA A 27 -36.91 36.45 26.89
N VAL A 28 -37.84 36.86 26.03
CA VAL A 28 -38.06 36.24 24.72
C VAL A 28 -36.83 36.37 23.82
N LYS A 29 -36.20 37.55 23.80
CA LYS A 29 -34.98 37.79 23.01
C LYS A 29 -33.84 36.87 23.45
N LEU A 30 -33.58 36.77 24.76
CA LEU A 30 -32.53 35.91 25.31
C LEU A 30 -32.81 34.43 25.04
N SER A 31 -34.08 34.00 25.10
CA SER A 31 -34.48 32.63 24.73
C SER A 31 -34.17 32.34 23.27
N ALA A 32 -34.56 33.24 22.36
CA ALA A 32 -34.33 33.07 20.93
C ALA A 32 -32.83 33.01 20.56
N GLU A 33 -32.00 33.87 21.18
CA GLU A 33 -30.54 33.82 21.02
C GLU A 33 -29.97 32.49 21.53
N THR A 34 -30.46 31.99 22.67
CA THR A 34 -30.02 30.71 23.25
C THR A 34 -30.40 29.52 22.37
N GLU A 35 -31.64 29.47 21.88
CA GLU A 35 -32.13 28.40 21.00
C GLU A 35 -31.35 28.34 19.68
N MET A 36 -31.02 29.50 19.10
CA MET A 36 -30.24 29.56 17.87
C MET A 36 -28.81 29.03 18.07
N LEU A 37 -28.15 29.42 19.17
CA LEU A 37 -26.81 28.92 19.50
C LEU A 37 -26.81 27.42 19.79
N GLN A 38 -27.87 26.91 20.42
CA GLN A 38 -28.04 25.47 20.64
C GLN A 38 -28.19 24.71 19.32
N ALA A 39 -29.02 25.21 18.40
CA ALA A 39 -29.18 24.60 17.09
C ALA A 39 -27.87 24.59 16.28
N GLU A 40 -27.09 25.69 16.31
CA GLU A 40 -25.77 25.73 15.67
C GLU A 40 -24.79 24.73 16.31
N ALA A 41 -24.80 24.62 17.64
CA ALA A 41 -23.96 23.68 18.36
C ALA A 41 -24.32 22.21 18.06
N GLU A 42 -25.61 21.90 17.93
CA GLU A 42 -26.10 20.58 17.53
C GLU A 42 -25.69 20.24 16.09
N LEU A 43 -25.83 21.19 15.16
CA LEU A 43 -25.39 20.99 13.78
C LEU A 43 -23.89 20.70 13.71
N LYS A 44 -23.05 21.49 14.39
CA LYS A 44 -21.60 21.25 14.42
C LYS A 44 -21.21 19.95 15.10
N ARG A 45 -21.97 19.51 16.11
CA ARG A 45 -21.77 18.18 16.72
C ARG A 45 -22.05 17.06 15.71
N GLN A 46 -23.10 17.19 14.91
CA GLN A 46 -23.41 16.21 13.88
C GLN A 46 -22.32 16.17 12.79
N GLU A 47 -21.91 17.33 12.28
CA GLU A 47 -20.83 17.43 11.29
C GLU A 47 -19.52 16.83 11.81
N LEU A 48 -19.18 17.07 13.08
CA LEU A 48 -18.01 16.49 13.73
C LEU A 48 -18.13 14.96 13.84
N MET A 49 -19.30 14.45 14.18
CA MET A 49 -19.55 13.01 14.26
C MET A 49 -19.35 12.34 12.88
N ASP A 50 -19.90 12.94 11.83
CA ASP A 50 -19.77 12.43 10.46
C ASP A 50 -18.32 12.47 9.97
N ALA A 51 -17.59 13.56 10.29
CA ALA A 51 -16.18 13.69 9.97
C ALA A 51 -15.32 12.64 10.69
N ASN A 52 -15.59 12.37 11.98
CA ASN A 52 -14.88 11.33 12.73
C ASN A 52 -15.14 9.94 12.15
N LEU A 53 -16.39 9.63 11.78
CA LEU A 53 -16.71 8.36 11.13
C LEU A 53 -15.94 8.19 9.81
N LEU A 54 -15.81 9.25 9.01
CA LEU A 54 -15.03 9.21 7.78
C LEU A 54 -13.53 9.00 8.05
N VAL A 55 -12.98 9.63 9.08
CA VAL A 55 -11.59 9.43 9.50
C VAL A 55 -11.34 7.98 9.91
N ASP A 56 -12.25 7.37 10.67
CA ASP A 56 -12.13 5.96 11.07
C ASP A 56 -12.12 5.03 9.85
N GLN A 57 -13.04 5.25 8.90
CA GLN A 57 -13.10 4.49 7.65
C GLN A 57 -11.84 4.64 6.80
N LEU A 58 -11.30 5.85 6.69
CA LEU A 58 -10.07 6.11 5.95
C LEU A 58 -8.86 5.48 6.64
N THR A 59 -8.83 5.51 7.97
CA THR A 59 -7.78 4.88 8.78
C THR A 59 -7.76 3.37 8.58
N GLU A 60 -8.93 2.73 8.57
CA GLU A 60 -9.05 1.29 8.29
C GLU A 60 -8.57 0.96 6.87
N LYS A 61 -8.99 1.74 5.85
CA LYS A 61 -8.53 1.56 4.48
C LYS A 61 -7.01 1.73 4.36
N LEU A 62 -6.43 2.73 5.03
CA LEU A 62 -4.99 2.97 5.01
C LEU A 62 -4.22 1.80 5.63
N LYS A 63 -4.72 1.24 6.73
CA LYS A 63 -4.15 0.06 7.37
C LYS A 63 -4.13 -1.13 6.39
N ASN A 64 -5.26 -1.42 5.75
CA ASN A 64 -5.38 -2.51 4.78
C ASN A 64 -4.42 -2.31 3.58
N VAL A 65 -4.30 -1.08 3.07
CA VAL A 65 -3.37 -0.77 1.98
C VAL A 65 -1.91 -0.97 2.42
N THR A 66 -1.57 -0.55 3.63
CA THR A 66 -0.21 -0.69 4.18
C THR A 66 0.18 -2.17 4.34
N GLU A 67 -0.73 -2.99 4.88
CA GLU A 67 -0.53 -4.43 5.02
C GLU A 67 -0.33 -5.10 3.65
N ASN A 68 -1.16 -4.75 2.65
CA ASN A 68 -1.01 -5.26 1.29
C ASN A 68 0.33 -4.86 0.65
N ILE A 69 0.78 -3.61 0.82
CA ILE A 69 2.08 -3.16 0.31
C ILE A 69 3.22 -3.94 0.96
N ASN A 70 3.17 -4.13 2.27
CA ASN A 70 4.19 -4.90 2.99
C ASN A 70 4.26 -6.35 2.50
N GLN A 71 3.10 -6.99 2.28
CA GLN A 71 3.03 -8.35 1.74
C GLN A 71 3.64 -8.42 0.32
N ARG A 72 3.30 -7.48 -0.56
CA ARG A 72 3.85 -7.42 -1.92
C ARG A 72 5.35 -7.17 -1.95
N ASN A 73 5.85 -6.33 -1.06
CA ASN A 73 7.29 -6.09 -0.94
C ASN A 73 8.05 -7.35 -0.54
N LYS A 74 7.48 -8.16 0.36
CA LYS A 74 8.06 -9.45 0.75
C LYS A 74 8.11 -10.42 -0.43
N GLU A 75 7.00 -10.57 -1.16
CA GLU A 75 6.93 -11.41 -2.36
C GLU A 75 7.95 -10.97 -3.43
N LEU A 76 8.12 -9.67 -3.62
CA LEU A 76 9.12 -9.13 -4.56
C LEU A 76 10.55 -9.48 -4.14
N GLU A 77 10.84 -9.48 -2.84
CA GLU A 77 12.17 -9.84 -2.35
C GLU A 77 12.45 -11.33 -2.56
N ASP A 78 11.47 -12.19 -2.27
CA ASP A 78 11.57 -13.64 -2.52
C ASP A 78 11.83 -13.92 -4.02
N ILE A 79 11.13 -13.23 -4.93
CA ILE A 79 11.32 -13.35 -6.39
C ILE A 79 12.73 -12.91 -6.81
N LYS A 80 13.29 -11.85 -6.21
CA LYS A 80 14.66 -11.41 -6.52
C LYS A 80 15.68 -12.46 -6.13
N VAL A 81 15.54 -13.02 -4.92
CA VAL A 81 16.42 -14.09 -4.42
C VAL A 81 16.35 -15.30 -5.36
N GLU A 82 15.16 -15.72 -5.76
CA GLU A 82 14.98 -16.83 -6.70
C GLU A 82 15.61 -16.53 -8.06
N LYS A 83 15.41 -15.33 -8.60
CA LYS A 83 16.01 -14.89 -9.87
C LYS A 83 17.54 -14.95 -9.82
N ASP A 84 18.16 -14.53 -8.74
CA ASP A 84 19.62 -14.56 -8.59
C ASP A 84 20.13 -15.99 -8.42
N ASN A 85 19.39 -16.87 -7.74
CA ASN A 85 19.69 -18.30 -7.70
C ASN A 85 19.61 -18.94 -9.10
N LEU A 86 18.59 -18.60 -9.90
CA LEU A 86 18.47 -19.07 -11.27
C LEU A 86 19.64 -18.63 -12.15
N LYS A 87 20.15 -17.40 -11.98
CA LYS A 87 21.36 -16.94 -12.69
C LYS A 87 22.58 -17.79 -12.33
N LYS A 88 22.80 -18.06 -11.04
CA LYS A 88 23.91 -18.91 -10.57
C LYS A 88 23.82 -20.33 -11.14
N ILE A 89 22.61 -20.89 -11.22
CA ILE A 89 22.39 -22.21 -11.82
C ILE A 89 22.75 -22.18 -13.31
N LYS A 90 22.32 -21.16 -14.06
CA LYS A 90 22.66 -21.03 -15.49
C LYS A 90 24.17 -20.89 -15.73
N GLU A 91 24.85 -20.10 -14.90
CA GLU A 91 26.30 -19.97 -14.95
C GLU A 91 26.99 -21.31 -14.67
N LEU A 92 26.54 -22.04 -13.63
CA LEU A 92 27.06 -23.36 -13.32
C LEU A 92 26.87 -24.35 -14.47
N ILE A 93 25.68 -24.37 -15.10
CA ILE A 93 25.41 -25.22 -16.27
C ILE A 93 26.40 -24.89 -17.39
N SER A 94 26.60 -23.61 -17.70
CA SER A 94 27.56 -23.18 -18.74
C SER A 94 28.98 -23.67 -18.44
N VAL A 95 29.44 -23.55 -17.20
CA VAL A 95 30.77 -24.03 -16.79
C VAL A 95 30.87 -25.56 -16.88
N LEU A 96 29.82 -26.29 -16.48
CA LEU A 96 29.79 -27.74 -16.56
C LEU A 96 29.81 -28.23 -18.00
N ASP A 97 29.06 -27.59 -18.91
CA ASP A 97 29.08 -27.93 -20.33
C ASP A 97 30.46 -27.70 -20.95
N MET A 98 31.11 -26.57 -20.64
CA MET A 98 32.48 -26.32 -21.08
C MET A 98 33.46 -27.39 -20.59
N ARG A 99 33.41 -27.76 -19.30
CA ARG A 99 34.29 -28.80 -18.74
C ARG A 99 34.00 -30.18 -19.33
N LYS A 100 32.73 -30.49 -19.59
CA LYS A 100 32.31 -31.74 -20.25
C LYS A 100 32.92 -31.81 -21.64
N ASP A 101 32.75 -30.77 -22.44
CA ASP A 101 33.26 -30.72 -23.82
C ASP A 101 34.80 -30.81 -23.84
N GLU A 102 35.49 -30.10 -22.95
CA GLU A 102 36.95 -30.17 -22.81
C GLU A 102 37.42 -31.58 -22.43
N SER A 103 36.74 -32.22 -21.47
CA SER A 103 37.09 -33.57 -21.02
C SER A 103 36.87 -34.61 -22.11
N ILE A 104 35.78 -34.49 -22.88
CA ILE A 104 35.49 -35.33 -24.04
C ILE A 104 36.56 -35.15 -25.11
N GLU A 105 36.94 -33.91 -25.44
CA GLU A 105 37.97 -33.62 -26.44
C GLU A 105 39.34 -34.19 -26.03
N ARG A 106 39.74 -33.99 -24.77
CA ARG A 106 40.99 -34.53 -24.22
C ARG A 106 41.02 -36.06 -24.29
N THR A 107 39.93 -36.71 -23.87
CA THR A 107 39.81 -38.17 -23.89
C THR A 107 39.88 -38.70 -25.32
N PHE A 108 39.13 -38.08 -26.23
CA PHE A 108 39.14 -38.46 -27.63
C PHE A 108 40.51 -38.32 -28.28
N LYS A 109 41.23 -37.22 -28.03
CA LYS A 109 42.61 -37.05 -28.54
C LYS A 109 43.52 -38.18 -28.07
N GLY A 110 43.40 -38.61 -26.81
CA GLY A 110 44.11 -39.77 -26.27
C GLY A 110 43.77 -41.06 -27.02
N VAL A 111 42.48 -41.37 -27.15
CA VAL A 111 42.00 -42.56 -27.86
C VAL A 111 42.40 -42.55 -29.34
N ALA A 112 42.29 -41.42 -30.02
CA ALA A 112 42.65 -41.28 -31.43
C ALA A 112 44.15 -41.48 -31.67
N LYS A 113 45.00 -41.02 -30.74
CA LYS A 113 46.44 -41.28 -30.77
C LYS A 113 46.72 -42.78 -30.62
N HIS A 114 46.17 -43.41 -29.59
CA HIS A 114 46.36 -44.84 -29.34
C HIS A 114 45.83 -45.71 -30.47
N PHE A 115 44.69 -45.37 -31.05
CA PHE A 115 44.15 -46.06 -32.21
C PHE A 115 45.13 -46.04 -33.39
N ARG A 116 45.74 -44.88 -33.68
CA ARG A 116 46.71 -44.76 -34.77
C ARG A 116 47.95 -45.63 -34.53
N GLU A 117 48.46 -45.62 -33.30
CA GLU A 117 49.62 -46.42 -32.88
C GLU A 117 49.33 -47.92 -33.10
N VAL A 118 48.26 -48.44 -32.50
CA VAL A 118 47.86 -49.85 -32.63
C VAL A 118 47.56 -50.24 -34.07
N PHE A 119 46.89 -49.39 -34.85
CA PHE A 119 46.57 -49.68 -36.25
C PHE A 119 47.84 -49.84 -37.10
N SER A 120 48.84 -48.99 -36.89
CA SER A 120 50.11 -49.04 -37.63
C SER A 120 50.94 -50.29 -37.32
N GLU A 121 50.82 -50.83 -36.11
CA GLU A 121 51.46 -52.10 -35.73
C GLU A 121 50.76 -53.31 -36.36
N LEU A 122 49.43 -53.27 -36.44
CA LEU A 122 48.62 -54.37 -36.98
C LEU A 122 48.61 -54.44 -38.51
N VAL A 123 48.72 -53.30 -39.21
CA VAL A 123 48.67 -53.21 -40.67
C VAL A 123 49.96 -52.61 -41.20
N GLN A 124 50.87 -53.45 -41.72
CA GLN A 124 52.13 -52.98 -42.31
C GLN A 124 51.89 -51.96 -43.42
N GLY A 125 52.40 -50.74 -43.25
CA GLY A 125 52.24 -49.63 -44.20
C GLY A 125 50.85 -48.97 -44.20
N GLY A 126 49.93 -49.37 -43.31
CA GLY A 126 48.58 -48.80 -43.22
C GLY A 126 48.48 -47.58 -42.28
N HIS A 127 47.51 -46.70 -42.55
CA HIS A 127 47.19 -45.55 -41.69
C HIS A 127 45.69 -45.48 -41.38
N GLY A 128 45.36 -45.38 -40.09
CA GLY A 128 43.99 -45.24 -39.59
C GLY A 128 43.83 -44.01 -38.71
N PHE A 129 42.67 -43.35 -38.80
CA PHE A 129 42.35 -42.15 -38.03
C PHE A 129 40.92 -42.19 -37.47
N LEU A 130 40.76 -41.70 -36.24
CA LEU A 130 39.46 -41.39 -35.67
C LEU A 130 39.18 -39.89 -35.81
N VAL A 131 37.95 -39.55 -36.20
CA VAL A 131 37.49 -38.17 -36.36
C VAL A 131 36.26 -37.93 -35.49
N MET A 132 36.31 -36.91 -34.63
CA MET A 132 35.17 -36.50 -33.81
C MET A 132 34.27 -35.57 -34.61
N MET A 133 32.99 -35.93 -34.72
CA MET A 133 31.97 -35.11 -35.36
C MET A 133 31.25 -34.28 -34.30
N LYS A 134 31.14 -32.96 -34.52
CA LYS A 134 30.26 -32.11 -33.69
C LYS A 134 28.82 -32.27 -34.20
N LYS A 135 27.87 -32.52 -33.29
CA LYS A 135 26.45 -32.43 -33.65
C LYS A 135 26.13 -30.96 -34.01
N LYS A 136 25.39 -30.78 -35.11
CA LYS A 136 24.77 -29.50 -35.45
C LYS A 136 23.70 -29.14 -34.44
#